data_AF-A0A946N9C6-F1
#
_entry.id   AF-A0A946N9C6-F1
#
_cell.length_a   1.000
_cell.length_b   1.000
_cell.length_c   1.000
_cell.angle_alpha   90.00
_cell.angle_beta   90.00
_cell.angle_gamma   90.00
#
_symmetry.space_group_name_H-M   'P 1'
#
loop_
_entity.id
_entity.type
_entity.pdbx_description
1 polymer ?
#
loop_
_entity_poly.entity_id
_entity_poly.type
_entity_poly.pdbx_seq_one_letter_code
_entity_poly.pdbx_strand_id
1 'polypeptide(L)'
;METGKANNFIAESFNISLSEQYHLSVQISDSHLSYCIIDSGSNTLELFKHFNSSDLISLLNSNEVLKSTFKSTSVTFANFPSTIIPERVFSKDIAKEILELNSEIFDLILTDKLNSLDAYLVY
;
A
#
# COMPACT_ATOMS: atom_id res chain seq x y z
N MET A 1 -26.08 -13.25 -3.14
CA MET A 1 -24.80 -13.81 -2.71
C MET A 1 -24.03 -14.17 -3.96
N GLU A 2 -23.15 -13.29 -4.41
CA GLU A 2 -22.09 -13.65 -5.37
C GLU A 2 -20.82 -13.85 -4.58
N THR A 3 -20.37 -15.11 -4.50
CA THR A 3 -19.05 -15.46 -3.97
C THR A 3 -18.04 -15.27 -5.10
N GLY A 4 -17.17 -14.26 -4.98
CA GLY A 4 -16.17 -13.99 -6.01
C GLY A 4 -14.95 -13.25 -5.46
N LYS A 5 -14.33 -13.76 -4.39
CA LYS A 5 -12.95 -13.36 -4.04
C LYS A 5 -12.03 -13.87 -5.15
N ALA A 6 -11.90 -13.12 -6.24
CA ALA A 6 -10.84 -13.35 -7.21
C ALA A 6 -9.52 -13.04 -6.50
N ASN A 7 -8.82 -14.08 -6.03
CA ASN A 7 -7.51 -13.92 -5.38
C ASN A 7 -6.47 -13.35 -6.36
N ASN A 8 -6.70 -13.48 -7.67
CA ASN A 8 -5.90 -12.92 -8.73
C ASN A 8 -6.79 -12.51 -9.92
N PHE A 9 -6.39 -11.49 -10.66
CA PHE A 9 -7.02 -11.05 -11.91
C PHE A 9 -5.93 -10.61 -12.89
N ILE A 10 -6.09 -10.91 -14.19
CA ILE A 10 -5.21 -10.47 -15.27
C ILE A 10 -6.10 -10.04 -16.44
N ALA A 11 -5.98 -8.80 -16.89
CA ALA A 11 -6.66 -8.31 -18.08
C ALA A 11 -6.00 -8.86 -19.36
N GLU A 12 -6.78 -9.04 -20.43
CA GLU A 12 -6.23 -9.44 -21.74
C GLU A 12 -5.28 -8.39 -22.32
N SER A 13 -5.46 -7.12 -21.94
CA SER A 13 -4.63 -5.97 -22.32
C SER A 13 -3.30 -5.88 -21.57
N PHE A 14 -3.12 -6.64 -20.50
CA PHE A 14 -1.95 -6.51 -19.64
C PHE A 14 -0.68 -6.92 -20.39
N ASN A 15 0.28 -6.00 -20.45
CA ASN A 15 1.60 -6.27 -20.99
C ASN A 15 2.69 -5.67 -20.08
N ILE A 16 3.42 -6.54 -19.37
CA ILE A 16 4.48 -6.11 -18.44
C ILE A 16 5.60 -5.30 -19.12
N SER A 17 5.83 -5.49 -20.43
CA SER A 17 6.81 -4.68 -21.16
C SER A 17 6.42 -3.20 -21.26
N LEU A 18 5.19 -2.85 -20.91
CA LEU A 18 4.68 -1.47 -20.83
C LEU A 18 4.65 -0.94 -19.38
N SER A 19 5.37 -1.56 -18.44
CA SER A 19 5.33 -1.20 -17.00
C SER A 19 5.57 0.29 -16.73
N GLU A 20 6.43 0.94 -17.51
CA GLU A 20 6.72 2.38 -17.40
C GLU A 20 5.52 3.29 -17.76
N GLN A 21 4.42 2.73 -18.27
CA GLN A 21 3.15 3.43 -18.52
C GLN A 21 2.13 3.19 -17.40
N TYR A 22 2.40 2.24 -16.52
CA TYR A 22 1.48 1.79 -15.48
C TYR A 22 1.82 2.37 -14.11
N HIS A 23 0.80 2.43 -13.25
CA HIS A 23 0.94 2.65 -11.83
C HIS A 23 0.92 1.31 -11.09
N LEU A 24 1.90 1.09 -10.22
CA LEU A 24 1.90 -0.04 -9.29
C LEU A 24 1.33 0.41 -7.94
N SER A 25 0.30 -0.26 -7.45
CA SER A 25 -0.19 -0.08 -6.08
C SER A 25 0.04 -1.35 -5.28
N VAL A 26 0.75 -1.25 -4.15
CA VAL A 26 1.11 -2.38 -3.30
C VAL A 26 0.50 -2.19 -1.92
N GLN A 27 -0.13 -3.23 -1.40
CA GLN A 27 -0.56 -3.33 -0.02
C GLN A 27 0.30 -4.37 0.70
N ILE A 28 0.87 -3.98 1.83
CA ILE A 28 1.75 -4.81 2.68
C ILE A 28 1.11 -4.91 4.06
N SER A 29 1.14 -6.10 4.65
CA SER A 29 0.78 -6.36 6.05
C SER A 29 1.91 -7.16 6.73
N ASP A 30 1.64 -7.73 7.88
CA ASP A 30 2.50 -8.71 8.55
C ASP A 30 2.47 -10.11 7.90
N SER A 31 1.37 -10.50 7.25
CA SER A 31 1.14 -11.88 6.78
C SER A 31 0.69 -12.02 5.33
N HIS A 32 0.50 -10.90 4.64
CA HIS A 32 0.04 -10.87 3.25
C HIS A 32 0.58 -9.67 2.48
N LEU A 33 0.72 -9.88 1.17
CA LEU A 33 1.05 -8.85 0.20
C LEU A 33 0.03 -8.93 -0.94
N SER A 34 -0.52 -7.78 -1.30
CA SER A 34 -1.36 -7.64 -2.49
C SER A 34 -0.77 -6.56 -3.37
N TYR A 35 -0.94 -6.67 -4.68
CA TYR A 35 -0.68 -5.55 -5.57
C TYR A 35 -1.65 -5.51 -6.74
N CYS A 36 -1.86 -4.32 -7.26
CA CYS A 36 -2.48 -4.13 -8.55
C CYS A 36 -1.65 -3.25 -9.47
N ILE A 37 -1.83 -3.46 -10.77
CA ILE A 37 -1.28 -2.62 -11.83
C ILE A 37 -2.44 -1.93 -12.51
N ILE A 38 -2.34 -0.61 -12.60
CA ILE A 38 -3.36 0.25 -13.20
C ILE A 38 -2.72 0.95 -14.40
N ASP A 39 -3.35 0.87 -15.56
CA ASP A 39 -2.94 1.67 -16.70
C ASP A 39 -3.24 3.15 -16.41
N SER A 40 -2.21 3.99 -16.40
CA SER A 40 -2.34 5.40 -16.01
C SER A 40 -3.00 6.26 -17.09
N GLY A 41 -3.10 5.78 -18.33
CA GLY A 41 -3.77 6.47 -19.43
C GLY A 41 -5.26 6.19 -19.47
N SER A 42 -5.66 4.93 -19.31
CA SER A 42 -7.07 4.50 -19.35
C SER A 42 -7.74 4.43 -17.97
N ASN A 43 -6.97 4.44 -16.87
CA ASN A 43 -7.43 4.15 -15.51
C ASN A 43 -8.09 2.77 -15.38
N THR A 44 -7.63 1.78 -16.14
CA THR A 44 -8.10 0.39 -16.08
C THR A 44 -7.22 -0.47 -15.19
N LEU A 45 -7.83 -1.41 -14.48
CA LEU A 45 -7.11 -2.45 -13.76
C LEU A 45 -6.57 -3.47 -14.76
N GLU A 46 -5.25 -3.63 -14.80
CA GLU A 46 -4.58 -4.57 -15.72
C GLU A 46 -4.19 -5.88 -15.01
N LEU A 47 -3.80 -5.80 -13.75
CA LEU A 47 -3.39 -6.96 -12.96
C LEU A 47 -3.77 -6.75 -11.50
N PHE A 48 -4.23 -7.80 -10.84
CA PHE A 48 -4.31 -7.86 -9.39
C PHE A 48 -3.81 -9.22 -8.91
N LYS A 49 -2.97 -9.22 -7.88
CA LYS A 49 -2.53 -10.44 -7.21
C LYS A 49 -2.55 -10.28 -5.70
N HIS A 50 -2.89 -11.37 -5.02
CA HIS A 50 -2.87 -11.48 -3.57
C HIS A 50 -2.08 -12.71 -3.13
N PHE A 51 -1.22 -12.53 -2.14
CA PHE A 51 -0.36 -13.56 -1.58
C PHE A 51 -0.47 -13.55 -0.06
N ASN A 52 -0.63 -14.73 0.53
CA ASN A 52 -0.44 -14.94 1.96
C ASN A 52 0.95 -15.54 2.17
N SER A 53 1.81 -14.84 2.90
CA SER A 53 3.17 -15.30 3.22
C SER A 53 3.65 -14.58 4.47
N SER A 54 4.25 -15.34 5.40
CA SER A 54 4.99 -14.77 6.53
C SER A 54 6.39 -14.29 6.13
N ASP A 55 6.90 -14.72 4.96
CA ASP A 55 8.17 -14.26 4.40
C ASP A 55 7.91 -13.37 3.18
N LEU A 56 7.64 -12.09 3.45
CA LEU A 56 7.34 -11.09 2.43
C LEU A 56 8.58 -10.67 1.65
N ILE A 57 9.76 -10.73 2.26
CA ILE A 57 11.02 -10.36 1.61
C ILE A 57 11.36 -11.36 0.50
N SER A 58 11.25 -12.66 0.76
CA SER A 58 11.44 -13.67 -0.28
C SER A 58 10.39 -13.59 -1.38
N LEU A 59 9.14 -13.25 -1.02
CA LEU A 59 8.06 -13.04 -1.99
C LEU A 59 8.37 -11.85 -2.93
N LEU A 60 8.79 -10.71 -2.38
CA LEU A 60 9.19 -9.53 -3.16
C LEU A 60 10.37 -9.87 -4.09
N ASN A 61 11.38 -10.55 -3.56
CA ASN A 61 12.59 -10.90 -4.30
C ASN A 61 12.39 -11.97 -5.38
N SER A 62 11.29 -12.72 -5.36
CA SER A 62 10.97 -13.72 -6.38
C SER A 62 9.97 -13.23 -7.43
N ASN A 63 9.35 -12.06 -7.23
CA ASN A 63 8.28 -11.56 -8.10
C ASN A 63 8.82 -10.59 -9.17
N GLU A 64 9.09 -11.10 -10.36
CA GLU A 64 9.65 -10.31 -11.49
C GLU A 64 8.78 -9.10 -11.88
N VAL A 65 7.46 -9.19 -11.71
CA VAL A 65 6.55 -8.07 -11.99
C VAL A 65 6.82 -6.91 -11.03
N LEU A 66 6.99 -7.19 -9.73
CA LEU A 66 7.27 -6.15 -8.72
C LEU A 66 8.67 -5.55 -8.84
N LYS A 67 9.59 -6.20 -9.57
CA LYS A 67 10.93 -5.68 -9.86
C LYS A 67 10.98 -4.77 -11.09
N SER A 68 9.90 -4.67 -11.85
CA SER A 68 9.85 -3.84 -13.06
C SER A 68 9.81 -2.35 -12.70
N THR A 69 10.29 -1.50 -13.59
CA THR A 69 10.17 -0.04 -13.44
C THR A 69 8.77 0.40 -13.81
N PHE A 70 8.08 1.09 -12.89
CA PHE A 70 6.74 1.63 -13.12
C PHE A 70 6.78 3.15 -13.26
N LYS A 71 5.76 3.72 -13.93
CA LYS A 71 5.59 5.18 -14.04
C LYS A 71 5.53 5.85 -12.66
N SER A 72 4.81 5.20 -11.75
CA SER A 72 4.65 5.61 -10.36
C SER A 72 4.28 4.41 -9.51
N THR A 73 4.59 4.48 -8.22
CA THR A 73 4.29 3.43 -7.25
C THR A 73 3.65 4.03 -6.02
N SER A 74 2.64 3.35 -5.48
CA SER A 74 2.05 3.62 -4.17
C SER A 74 2.20 2.39 -3.27
N VAL A 75 2.43 2.62 -1.97
CA VAL A 75 2.52 1.56 -0.97
C VAL A 75 1.58 1.91 0.17
N THR A 76 0.78 0.93 0.60
CA THR A 76 -0.13 1.04 1.74
C THR A 76 0.18 -0.06 2.74
N PHE A 77 0.21 0.31 4.01
CA PHE A 77 0.40 -0.62 5.13
C PHE A 77 -0.96 -0.98 5.72
N ALA A 78 -1.27 -2.27 5.80
CA ALA A 78 -2.53 -2.79 6.32
C ALA A 78 -2.32 -3.41 7.70
N ASN A 79 -3.21 -3.10 8.63
CA ASN A 79 -3.17 -3.58 10.02
C ASN A 79 -1.91 -3.18 10.79
N PHE A 80 -1.28 -2.07 10.43
CA PHE A 80 -0.20 -1.46 11.21
C PHE A 80 -0.78 -0.46 12.23
N PRO A 81 -0.11 -0.27 13.39
CA PRO A 81 -0.43 0.79 14.33
C PRO A 81 -0.62 2.12 13.60
N SER A 82 -1.77 2.77 13.79
CA SER A 82 -2.01 4.07 13.17
C SER A 82 -3.05 4.88 13.93
N THR A 83 -2.97 6.20 13.81
CA THR A 83 -3.91 7.14 14.40
C THR A 83 -4.05 8.40 13.55
N ILE A 84 -5.17 9.09 13.67
CA ILE A 84 -5.42 10.37 12.98
C ILE A 84 -5.35 11.49 14.01
N ILE A 85 -4.49 12.47 13.75
CA ILE A 85 -4.24 13.61 14.63
C ILE A 85 -4.70 14.89 13.94
N PRO A 86 -5.62 15.68 14.53
CA PRO A 86 -6.01 16.96 13.95
C PRO A 86 -4.81 17.91 13.80
N GLU A 87 -4.73 18.63 12.68
CA GLU A 87 -3.60 19.53 12.34
C GLU A 87 -3.33 20.55 13.44
N ARG A 88 -4.39 21.04 14.11
CA ARG A 88 -4.29 22.00 15.23
C ARG A 88 -3.48 21.52 16.44
N VAL A 89 -3.29 20.22 16.61
CA VAL A 89 -2.55 19.61 17.74
C VAL A 89 -1.38 18.75 17.27
N PHE A 90 -1.11 18.72 15.96
CA PHE A 90 -0.03 17.91 15.40
C PHE A 90 1.33 18.60 15.58
N SER A 91 2.28 17.83 16.09
CA SER A 91 3.72 18.10 15.95
C SER A 91 4.45 16.75 15.80
N LYS A 92 5.64 16.76 15.21
CA LYS A 92 6.44 15.54 15.06
C LYS A 92 6.79 14.92 16.42
N ASP A 93 7.02 15.75 17.44
CA ASP A 93 7.36 15.29 18.79
C ASP A 93 6.16 14.60 19.46
N ILE A 94 4.95 15.16 19.30
CA ILE A 94 3.72 14.64 19.91
C ILE A 94 3.13 13.45 19.15
N ALA A 95 3.41 13.33 17.83
CA ALA A 95 2.88 12.27 16.98
C ALA A 95 3.16 10.87 17.56
N LYS A 96 4.37 10.67 18.08
CA LYS A 96 4.79 9.43 18.74
C LYS A 96 3.96 9.15 20.00
N GLU A 97 3.88 10.14 20.89
CA GLU A 97 3.16 10.01 22.17
C GLU A 97 1.69 9.66 21.92
N ILE A 98 1.04 10.30 20.94
CA ILE A 98 -0.38 10.04 20.62
C ILE A 98 -0.57 8.63 20.03
N LEU A 99 0.37 8.16 19.20
CA LEU A 99 0.31 6.81 18.66
C LEU A 99 0.46 5.76 19.78
N GLU A 100 1.38 5.98 20.72
CA GLU A 100 1.64 5.12 21.89
C GLU A 100 0.42 4.96 22.82
N LEU A 101 -0.51 5.94 22.82
CA LEU A 101 -1.74 5.83 23.61
C LEU A 101 -2.68 4.73 23.11
N ASN A 102 -2.58 4.36 21.83
CA ASN A 102 -3.54 3.48 21.17
C ASN A 102 -2.92 2.15 20.70
N SER A 103 -1.59 2.04 20.66
CA SER A 103 -0.91 0.89 20.10
C SER A 103 0.51 0.76 20.65
N GLU A 104 1.02 -0.47 20.68
CA GLU A 104 2.46 -0.71 20.81
C GLU A 104 3.13 -0.23 19.52
N ILE A 105 4.17 0.60 19.67
CA ILE A 105 4.86 1.21 18.53
C ILE A 105 6.19 0.53 18.23
N PHE A 106 6.69 0.75 17.02
CA PHE A 106 8.01 0.34 16.56
C PHE A 106 8.91 1.57 16.31
N ASP A 107 10.17 1.35 15.93
CA ASP A 107 11.18 2.42 15.87
C ASP A 107 10.95 3.49 14.79
N LEU A 108 10.22 3.18 13.71
CA LEU A 108 9.96 4.11 12.61
C LEU A 108 8.50 4.56 12.64
N ILE A 109 8.30 5.88 12.70
CA ILE A 109 6.98 6.53 12.64
C ILE A 109 6.94 7.42 11.41
N LEU A 110 5.92 7.23 10.58
CA LEU A 110 5.66 7.97 9.36
C LEU A 110 4.38 8.80 9.52
N THR A 111 4.27 9.85 8.70
CA THR A 111 3.13 10.76 8.76
C THR A 111 2.73 11.22 7.37
N ASP A 112 1.43 11.15 7.08
CA ASP A 112 0.84 11.68 5.86
C ASP A 112 -0.15 12.80 6.18
N LYS A 113 -0.05 13.94 5.49
CA LYS A 113 -1.06 15.00 5.59
C LYS A 113 -2.29 14.60 4.77
N LEU A 114 -3.44 14.51 5.41
CA LEU A 114 -4.69 14.13 4.77
C LEU A 114 -5.39 15.37 4.21
N ASN A 115 -4.96 15.99 3.12
CA ASN A 115 -5.44 17.32 2.67
C ASN A 115 -6.97 17.55 2.61
N SER A 116 -7.81 16.51 2.55
CA SER A 116 -9.28 16.59 2.64
C SER A 116 -9.83 16.74 4.06
N LEU A 117 -9.01 16.47 5.07
CA LEU A 117 -9.23 16.70 6.49
C LEU A 117 -8.10 17.60 7.03
N ASP A 118 -8.39 18.55 7.91
CA ASP A 118 -7.33 19.29 8.62
C ASP A 118 -6.67 18.36 9.67
N ALA A 119 -5.96 17.33 9.22
CA ALA A 119 -5.42 16.22 10.01
C ALA A 119 -4.22 15.53 9.35
N TYR A 120 -3.47 14.81 10.18
CA TYR A 120 -2.36 13.94 9.81
C TYR A 120 -2.68 12.49 10.17
N LEU A 121 -2.44 11.57 9.24
CA LEU A 121 -2.33 10.14 9.55
C LEU A 121 -0.91 9.89 10.09
N VAL A 122 -0.81 9.26 11.26
CA VAL A 122 0.46 8.83 11.88
C VAL A 122 0.43 7.31 11.96
N TYR A 123 1.50 6.64 11.52
CA TYR A 123 1.57 5.18 11.40
C TYR A 123 3.00 4.65 11.43
#